data_AF-A0A7K2CVM1-F1
#
_entry.id   AF-A0A7K2CVM1-F1
#
_cell.length_a   1.000
_cell.length_b   1.000
_cell.length_c   1.000
_cell.angle_alpha   90.00
_cell.angle_beta   90.00
_cell.angle_gamma   90.00
#
_symmetry.space_group_name_H-M   'P 1'
#
loop_
_entity.id
_entity.type
_entity.pdbx_description
1 polymer ?
#
loop_
_entity_poly.entity_id
_entity_poly.type
_entity_poly.pdbx_seq_one_letter_code
_entity_poly.pdbx_strand_id
1 'polypeptide(L)' 'MDDRTTAADGAELGSMSSVMRDLVERVSEVARRYEGTDREDIAFELYEVERGLRGATRRLDRLTRSL' A
#
# COMPACT_ATOMS: atom_id res chain seq x y z
N MET A 1 -10.31 11.95 -24.46
CA MET A 1 -9.94 12.45 -23.13
C MET A 1 -8.81 13.44 -23.32
N ASP A 2 -8.81 14.53 -22.56
CA ASP A 2 -7.76 15.54 -22.66
C ASP A 2 -6.46 14.98 -22.07
N ASP A 3 -5.35 15.11 -22.80
CA ASP A 3 -4.02 14.56 -22.43
C ASP A 3 -3.56 15.11 -21.06
N ARG A 4 -3.97 16.34 -20.74
CA ARG A 4 -3.74 16.99 -19.45
C ARG A 4 -4.49 16.31 -18.29
N THR A 5 -5.66 15.72 -18.54
CA THR A 5 -6.43 14.97 -17.52
C THR A 5 -5.73 13.64 -17.22
N THR A 6 -5.33 12.89 -18.24
CA THR A 6 -4.60 11.63 -18.08
C THR A 6 -3.29 11.82 -17.30
N ALA A 7 -2.55 12.90 -17.59
CA ALA A 7 -1.32 13.24 -16.87
C ALA A 7 -1.57 13.58 -15.39
N ALA A 8 -2.64 14.33 -15.08
CA ALA A 8 -3.01 14.66 -13.71
C ALA A 8 -3.45 13.41 -12.92
N ASP A 9 -4.27 12.56 -13.53
CA ASP A 9 -4.69 11.28 -12.93
C ASP A 9 -3.47 10.38 -12.66
N GLY A 10 -2.54 10.27 -13.61
CA GLY A 10 -1.30 9.51 -13.42
C GLY A 10 -0.45 9.99 -12.24
N ALA A 11 -0.32 11.32 -12.08
CA ALA A 11 0.39 11.91 -10.95
C ALA A 11 -0.30 11.60 -9.61
N GLU A 12 -1.63 11.72 -9.56
CA GLU A 12 -2.42 11.43 -8.36
C GLU A 12 -2.32 9.95 -7.97
N LEU A 13 -2.44 9.01 -8.93
CA LEU A 13 -2.26 7.58 -8.65
C LEU A 13 -0.83 7.26 -8.19
N GLY A 14 0.18 7.93 -8.74
CA GLY A 14 1.57 7.81 -8.29
C GLY A 14 1.76 8.26 -6.84
N SER A 15 1.16 9.40 -6.46
CA SER A 15 1.12 9.92 -5.10
C SER A 15 0.47 8.92 -4.13
N MET A 16 -0.73 8.43 -4.47
CA MET A 16 -1.43 7.39 -3.71
C MET A 16 -0.56 6.14 -3.52
N SER A 17 0.10 5.69 -4.59
CA SER A 17 0.98 4.52 -4.51
C SER A 17 2.18 4.74 -3.58
N SER A 18 2.70 5.96 -3.48
CA SER A 18 3.76 6.31 -2.53
C SER A 18 3.25 6.21 -1.10
N VAL A 19 2.10 6.83 -0.80
CA VAL A 19 1.48 6.78 0.54
C VAL A 19 1.20 5.34 0.98
N MET A 20 0.76 4.48 0.05
CA MET A 20 0.53 3.07 0.35
C MET A 20 1.83 2.31 0.68
N ARG A 21 2.96 2.65 0.05
CA ARG A 21 4.27 2.05 0.37
C ARG A 21 4.70 2.43 1.79
N ASP A 22 4.55 3.70 2.16
CA ASP A 22 4.86 4.17 3.52
C ASP A 22 3.96 3.48 4.56
N LEU A 23 2.68 3.26 4.23
CA LEU A 23 1.75 2.56 5.11
C LEU A 23 2.12 1.08 5.28
N VAL A 24 2.59 0.39 4.23
CA VAL A 24 3.11 -0.98 4.33
C VAL A 24 4.24 -1.06 5.35
N GLU A 25 5.20 -0.14 5.30
CA GLU A 25 6.33 -0.12 6.25
C GLU A 25 5.87 0.10 7.69
N ARG A 26 4.98 1.07 7.90
CA ARG A 26 4.43 1.41 9.22
C ARG A 26 3.62 0.26 9.82
N VAL A 27 2.77 -0.38 9.02
CA VAL A 27 1.98 -1.56 9.46
C VAL A 27 2.92 -2.69 9.85
N SER A 28 3.95 -2.96 9.03
CA SER A 28 4.96 -3.98 9.30
C SER A 28 5.71 -3.70 10.61
N GLU A 29 6.05 -2.44 10.88
CA GLU A 29 6.71 -2.04 12.13
C GLU A 29 5.83 -2.29 13.35
N VAL A 30 4.53 -2.02 13.26
CA VAL A 30 3.59 -2.32 14.36
C VAL A 30 3.44 -3.82 14.52
N ALA A 31 3.34 -4.59 13.43
CA ALA A 31 3.22 -6.06 13.47
C ALA A 31 4.40 -6.70 14.23
N ARG A 32 5.63 -6.29 13.91
CA ARG A 32 6.86 -6.76 14.59
C ARG A 32 6.85 -6.55 16.11
N ARG A 33 6.12 -5.55 16.63
CA ARG A 33 6.03 -5.32 18.09
C ARG A 33 5.19 -6.37 18.81
N TYR A 34 4.34 -7.09 18.08
CA TYR A 34 3.46 -8.12 18.62
C TYR A 34 3.96 -9.55 18.36
N GLU A 35 4.97 -9.73 17.51
CA GLU A 35 5.62 -11.03 17.27
C GLU A 35 6.22 -11.62 18.54
N GLY A 36 5.96 -12.90 18.80
CA GLY A 36 6.47 -13.60 19.99
C GLY A 36 5.88 -13.10 21.33
N THR A 37 4.88 -12.22 21.31
CA THR A 37 4.12 -11.81 22.49
C THR A 37 2.88 -12.69 22.64
N ASP A 38 2.17 -12.58 23.78
CA ASP A 38 0.85 -13.22 23.96
C ASP A 38 -0.23 -12.69 22.98
N ARG A 39 0.10 -11.65 22.19
CA ARG A 39 -0.76 -11.00 21.21
C ARG A 39 -0.32 -11.24 19.76
N GLU A 40 0.23 -12.42 19.49
CA GLU A 40 0.62 -12.84 18.13
C GLU A 40 -0.57 -12.84 17.15
N ASP A 41 -1.81 -12.94 17.65
CA ASP A 41 -3.05 -12.72 16.89
C ASP A 41 -3.06 -11.36 16.19
N ILE A 42 -2.64 -10.29 16.89
CA ILE A 42 -2.55 -8.95 16.32
C ILE A 42 -1.48 -8.89 15.23
N ALA A 43 -0.32 -9.53 15.45
CA ALA A 43 0.75 -9.57 14.46
C ALA A 43 0.27 -10.20 13.15
N PHE A 44 -0.45 -11.32 13.25
CA PHE A 44 -1.04 -12.01 12.10
C PHE A 44 -1.99 -11.10 11.30
N GLU A 45 -2.95 -10.47 11.98
CA GLU A 45 -3.92 -9.57 11.33
C GLU A 45 -3.23 -8.36 10.66
N LEU A 46 -2.22 -7.78 11.30
CA LEU A 46 -1.45 -6.67 10.71
C LEU A 46 -0.67 -7.11 9.47
N TYR A 47 -0.13 -8.33 9.44
CA TYR A 47 0.52 -8.86 8.23
C TYR A 47 -0.46 -9.13 7.09
N GLU A 48 -1.70 -9.52 7.39
CA GLU A 48 -2.74 -9.63 6.36
C GLU A 48 -3.12 -8.25 5.80
N VAL A 49 -3.20 -7.21 6.63
CA VAL A 49 -3.35 -5.82 6.18
C VAL A 49 -2.17 -5.40 5.29
N GLU A 50 -0.93 -5.64 5.71
CA GLU A 50 0.29 -5.37 4.93
C GLU A 50 0.23 -6.04 3.55
N ARG A 51 -0.19 -7.31 3.50
CA ARG A 51 -0.34 -8.08 2.26
C ARG A 51 -1.40 -7.48 1.35
N GLY A 52 -2.54 -7.07 1.91
CA GLY A 52 -3.61 -6.38 1.20
C GLY A 52 -3.13 -5.08 0.56
N LEU A 53 -2.43 -4.25 1.34
CA LEU A 53 -1.83 -2.99 0.88
C LEU A 53 -0.84 -3.23 -0.27
N ARG A 54 0.11 -4.16 -0.11
CA ARG A 54 1.05 -4.51 -1.20
C ARG A 54 0.33 -4.97 -2.47
N GLY A 55 -0.73 -5.76 -2.31
CA GLY A 55 -1.56 -6.20 -3.44
C GLY A 55 -2.21 -5.03 -4.17
N ALA A 56 -2.75 -4.07 -3.43
CA ALA A 56 -3.37 -2.87 -3.98
C ALA A 56 -2.33 -1.91 -4.60
N THR A 57 -1.18 -1.67 -3.96
CA THR A 57 -0.06 -0.89 -4.54
C THR A 57 0.35 -1.44 -5.90
N ARG A 58 0.55 -2.76 -6.02
CA ARG A 58 0.90 -3.38 -7.31
C ARG A 58 -0.18 -3.20 -8.38
N ARG A 59 -1.47 -3.22 -8.00
CA ARG A 59 -2.57 -2.97 -8.94
C ARG A 59 -2.57 -1.52 -9.40
N LEU A 60 -2.36 -0.59 -8.47
CA LEU A 60 -2.29 0.85 -8.73
C LEU A 60 -1.12 1.19 -9.65
N ASP A 61 0.09 0.71 -9.35
CA ASP A 61 1.28 0.90 -10.18
C ASP A 61 1.07 0.40 -11.63
N ARG A 62 0.30 -0.69 -11.82
CA ARG A 62 -0.04 -1.19 -13.16
C ARG A 62 -1.02 -0.27 -13.90
N LEU A 63 -2.03 0.25 -13.19
CA LEU A 63 -3.00 1.17 -13.77
C LEU A 63 -2.34 2.49 -14.17
N THR A 64 -1.46 3.04 -13.32
CA THR A 64 -0.69 4.25 -13.63
C THR A 64 0.17 4.09 -14.88
N ARG A 65 0.73 2.91 -15.14
CA ARG A 65 1.51 2.63 -16.36
C ARG A 65 0.66 2.43 -17.62
N SER A 66 -0.65 2.25 -17.46
CA SER A 66 -1.59 2.06 -18.57
C SER A 66 -2.36 3.33 -18.95
N LEU A 67 -2.20 4.41 -18.16
CA LEU A 67 -2.61 5.77 -18.51
C LEU A 67 -1.60 6.38 -19.48
#